data_AF-A0A162MSN5-F1
#
_entry.id   AF-A0A162MSN5-F1
#
_cell.length_a   1.000
_cell.length_b   1.000
_cell.length_c   1.000
_cell.angle_alpha   90.00
_cell.angle_beta   90.00
_cell.angle_gamma   90.00
#
_symmetry.space_group_name_H-M   'P 1'
#
loop_
_entity.id
_entity.type
_entity.pdbx_description
1 polymer ?
#
loop_
_entity_poly.entity_id
_entity_poly.type
_entity_poly.pdbx_seq_one_letter_code
_entity_poly.pdbx_strand_id
1 'polypeptide(L)'
;MALDFRTDLLGGDKEFHVPLAFVNQEARGIALCWLDEQGITIKQSQPRRCLFKRPFDRASDTLYVPDNKWDDFCEEPSDRIGEPDLVNQSVDVNGEISRIAVSETLYMKDDVIRWLPGLNSWWDVIVIFVVVGAQPDPQQGSCRWELEGTDGRAIVWYRKTQDFEVQQGTSNIVEEDLHRKIEQLARANLEEQQSFQSLPTLEIRPVTINRVQQ
;
A
#
# COMPACT_ATOMS: atom_id res chain seq x y z
N MET A 1 -14.18 -9.68 -19.40
CA MET A 1 -12.69 -9.60 -19.38
C MET A 1 -12.33 -8.86 -18.11
N ALA A 2 -11.32 -9.29 -17.36
CA ALA A 2 -10.95 -8.61 -16.12
C ALA A 2 -9.83 -7.58 -16.38
N LEU A 3 -9.96 -6.39 -15.78
CA LEU A 3 -8.89 -5.42 -15.69
C LEU A 3 -8.19 -5.62 -14.34
N ASP A 4 -6.98 -6.16 -14.41
CA ASP A 4 -6.14 -6.40 -13.24
C ASP A 4 -5.15 -5.24 -13.03
N PHE A 5 -4.71 -5.06 -11.78
CA PHE A 5 -3.72 -4.03 -11.46
C PHE A 5 -2.36 -4.39 -12.09
N ARG A 6 -1.82 -3.45 -12.89
CA ARG A 6 -0.58 -3.64 -13.66
C ARG A 6 0.69 -3.48 -12.82
N THR A 7 1.04 -4.54 -12.10
CA THR A 7 2.28 -4.60 -11.29
C THR A 7 3.55 -4.48 -12.12
N ASP A 8 3.50 -4.81 -13.41
CA ASP A 8 4.62 -4.69 -14.36
C ASP A 8 5.10 -3.24 -14.53
N LEU A 9 4.23 -2.25 -14.29
CA LEU A 9 4.58 -0.83 -14.37
C LEU A 9 5.29 -0.30 -13.12
N LEU A 10 5.33 -1.05 -12.02
CA LEU A 10 5.93 -0.61 -10.74
C LEU A 10 7.47 -0.59 -10.75
N GLY A 11 8.10 -0.70 -11.92
CA GLY A 11 9.56 -0.66 -12.07
C GLY A 11 10.26 -2.01 -11.86
N GLY A 12 9.51 -3.12 -11.89
CA GLY A 12 10.02 -4.50 -11.89
C GLY A 12 10.40 -5.06 -10.51
N ASP A 13 10.49 -6.39 -10.43
CA ASP A 13 10.79 -7.11 -9.18
C ASP A 13 12.20 -6.80 -8.67
N LYS A 14 12.25 -6.29 -7.43
CA LYS A 14 13.51 -5.86 -6.79
C LYS A 14 14.40 -7.06 -6.51
N GLU A 15 15.68 -6.92 -6.87
CA GLU A 15 16.72 -7.88 -6.54
C GLU A 15 17.30 -7.56 -5.17
N PHE A 16 17.40 -8.56 -4.30
CA PHE A 16 18.05 -8.43 -3.00
C PHE A 16 18.95 -9.63 -2.71
N HIS A 17 19.81 -9.47 -1.71
CA HIS A 17 20.77 -10.49 -1.29
C HIS A 17 20.34 -11.09 0.05
N VAL A 18 20.38 -12.42 0.15
CA VAL A 18 20.08 -13.13 1.40
C VAL A 18 21.38 -13.80 1.90
N PRO A 19 22.11 -13.18 2.85
CA PRO A 19 23.36 -13.74 3.36
C PRO A 19 23.22 -15.17 3.89
N LEU A 20 22.06 -15.50 4.48
CA LEU A 20 21.73 -16.83 5.00
C LEU A 20 21.63 -17.93 3.92
N ALA A 21 21.57 -17.58 2.64
CA ALA A 21 21.67 -18.56 1.56
C ALA A 21 23.12 -19.00 1.28
N PHE A 22 24.12 -18.34 1.89
CA PHE A 22 25.55 -18.57 1.66
C PHE A 22 26.30 -19.07 2.91
N VAL A 23 25.56 -19.41 3.98
CA VAL A 23 26.13 -20.04 5.19
C VAL A 23 26.13 -21.58 5.07
N ASN A 24 26.21 -22.29 6.19
CA ASN A 24 26.23 -23.75 6.21
C ASN A 24 24.97 -24.37 5.53
N GLN A 25 25.04 -25.65 5.19
CA GLN A 25 24.01 -26.33 4.40
C GLN A 25 22.64 -26.34 5.08
N GLU A 26 22.59 -26.39 6.41
CA GLU A 26 21.34 -26.43 7.19
C GLU A 26 20.64 -25.07 7.18
N ALA A 27 21.35 -24.01 7.55
CA ALA A 27 20.81 -22.66 7.53
C ALA A 27 20.47 -22.20 6.10
N ARG A 28 21.25 -22.64 5.09
CA ARG A 28 20.90 -22.46 3.68
C ARG A 28 19.60 -23.19 3.32
N GLY A 29 19.40 -24.42 3.80
CA GLY A 29 18.17 -25.18 3.56
C GLY A 29 16.94 -24.48 4.13
N ILE A 30 17.03 -24.00 5.38
CA ILE A 30 15.96 -23.25 6.04
C ILE A 30 15.67 -21.93 5.29
N ALA A 31 16.71 -21.17 4.96
CA ALA A 31 16.56 -19.90 4.24
C ALA A 31 15.90 -20.11 2.86
N LEU A 32 16.31 -21.12 2.10
CA LEU A 32 15.72 -21.40 0.78
C LEU A 32 14.26 -21.85 0.89
N CYS A 33 13.91 -22.66 1.89
CA CYS A 33 12.52 -23.07 2.14
C CYS A 33 11.65 -21.87 2.49
N TRP A 34 12.11 -21.01 3.41
CA TRP A 34 11.39 -19.79 3.77
C TRP A 34 11.21 -18.84 2.58
N LEU A 35 12.24 -18.67 1.73
CA LEU A 35 12.14 -17.81 0.54
C LEU A 35 11.09 -18.33 -0.46
N ASP A 36 11.02 -19.64 -0.65
CA ASP A 36 10.02 -20.28 -1.52
C ASP A 36 8.60 -20.05 -0.98
N GLU A 37 8.39 -20.19 0.33
CA GLU A 37 7.12 -19.89 1.01
C GLU A 37 6.66 -18.43 0.82
N GLN A 38 7.61 -17.49 0.69
CA GLN A 38 7.34 -16.07 0.44
C GLN A 38 7.20 -15.73 -1.06
N GLY A 39 7.22 -16.73 -1.95
CA GLY A 39 7.10 -16.54 -3.40
C GLY A 39 8.32 -15.87 -4.04
N ILE A 40 9.49 -15.97 -3.41
CA ILE A 40 10.71 -15.29 -3.86
C ILE A 40 11.42 -16.16 -4.89
N THR A 41 11.56 -15.65 -6.12
CA THR A 41 12.26 -16.37 -7.18
C THR A 41 13.76 -16.19 -7.10
N ILE A 42 14.50 -17.28 -7.28
CA ILE A 42 15.96 -17.33 -7.22
C ILE A 42 16.53 -17.34 -8.64
N LYS A 43 17.23 -16.27 -9.03
CA LYS A 43 18.05 -16.27 -10.24
C LYS A 43 19.51 -16.47 -9.86
N GLN A 44 20.07 -17.62 -10.17
CA GLN A 44 21.52 -17.83 -10.04
C GLN A 44 22.23 -17.05 -11.14
N SER A 45 22.94 -15.99 -10.77
CA SER A 45 23.72 -15.20 -11.73
C SER A 45 25.17 -15.69 -11.83
N GLN A 46 25.75 -16.17 -10.73
CA GLN A 46 27.13 -16.69 -10.67
C GLN A 46 27.28 -17.76 -9.56
N PRO A 47 28.35 -18.58 -9.57
CA PRO A 47 28.68 -19.44 -8.45
C PRO A 47 28.81 -18.60 -7.17
N ARG A 48 28.00 -18.90 -6.14
CA ARG A 48 27.88 -18.14 -4.88
C ARG A 48 27.25 -16.74 -4.99
N ARG A 49 26.55 -16.41 -6.07
CA ARG A 49 25.65 -15.25 -6.13
C ARG A 49 24.26 -15.69 -6.62
N CYS A 50 23.33 -15.72 -5.68
CA CYS A 50 21.90 -15.85 -5.94
C CYS A 50 21.29 -14.45 -5.85
N LEU A 51 20.59 -14.04 -6.90
CA LEU A 51 19.76 -12.84 -6.90
C LEU A 51 18.34 -13.28 -6.57
N PHE A 52 17.78 -12.70 -5.53
CA PHE A 52 16.42 -13.01 -5.07
C PHE A 52 15.48 -11.90 -5.53
N LYS A 53 14.36 -12.28 -6.16
CA LYS A 53 13.32 -11.35 -6.61
C LYS A 53 12.02 -11.61 -5.85
N ARG A 54 11.50 -10.58 -5.20
CA ARG A 54 10.16 -10.61 -4.59
C ARG A 54 9.22 -9.74 -5.43
N PRO A 55 8.19 -10.32 -6.08
CA PRO A 55 7.17 -9.54 -6.76
C PRO A 55 6.34 -8.73 -5.76
N PHE A 56 5.64 -7.71 -6.25
CA PHE A 56 4.66 -6.99 -5.45
C PHE A 56 3.45 -7.89 -5.20
N ASP A 57 3.12 -8.12 -3.93
CA ASP A 57 1.92 -8.87 -3.55
C ASP A 57 0.77 -7.90 -3.24
N ARG A 58 -0.25 -7.88 -4.09
CA ARG A 58 -1.37 -6.94 -4.02
C ARG A 58 -2.21 -7.07 -2.73
N ALA A 59 -2.19 -8.25 -2.09
CA ALA A 59 -2.94 -8.51 -0.88
C ALA A 59 -2.21 -8.08 0.40
N SER A 60 -0.87 -8.08 0.38
CA SER A 60 -0.06 -7.88 1.59
C SER A 60 0.86 -6.67 1.54
N ASP A 61 1.43 -6.36 0.38
CA ASP A 61 2.29 -5.20 0.17
C ASP A 61 1.45 -3.91 0.09
N THR A 62 2.06 -2.81 0.51
CA THR A 62 1.43 -1.48 0.51
C THR A 62 1.97 -0.66 -0.65
N LEU A 63 1.07 -0.07 -1.45
CA LEU A 63 1.44 0.83 -2.54
C LEU A 63 1.58 2.26 -2.03
N TYR A 64 2.79 2.81 -2.05
CA TYR A 64 2.98 4.24 -1.78
C TYR A 64 2.64 5.06 -3.02
N VAL A 65 1.74 6.04 -2.87
CA VAL A 65 1.32 6.96 -3.93
C VAL A 65 1.96 8.33 -3.67
N PRO A 66 2.95 8.75 -4.48
CA PRO A 66 3.56 10.07 -4.34
C PRO A 66 2.55 11.21 -4.56
N ASP A 67 2.73 12.34 -3.86
CA ASP A 67 1.86 13.51 -3.94
C ASP A 67 1.60 14.00 -5.38
N ASN A 68 2.62 13.96 -6.24
CA ASN A 68 2.53 14.39 -7.64
C ASN A 68 1.94 13.34 -8.58
N LYS A 69 1.55 12.18 -8.04
CA LYS A 69 0.95 11.05 -8.76
C LYS A 69 -0.43 10.66 -8.22
N TRP A 70 -0.95 11.42 -7.26
CA TRP A 70 -2.26 11.16 -6.67
C TRP A 70 -3.39 11.21 -7.69
N ASP A 71 -3.45 12.28 -8.49
CA ASP A 71 -4.51 12.46 -9.49
C ASP A 71 -4.41 11.38 -10.57
N ASP A 72 -3.21 11.16 -11.13
CA ASP A 72 -2.94 10.07 -12.08
C ASP A 72 -3.41 8.70 -11.52
N PHE A 73 -3.16 8.43 -10.23
CA PHE A 73 -3.56 7.17 -9.58
C PHE A 73 -5.07 7.02 -9.41
N CYS A 74 -5.79 8.12 -9.16
CA CYS A 74 -7.24 8.12 -9.03
C CYS A 74 -7.95 7.97 -10.39
N GLU A 75 -7.38 8.57 -11.45
CA GLU A 75 -7.97 8.60 -12.78
C GLU A 75 -7.59 7.38 -13.65
N GLU A 76 -6.47 6.70 -13.36
CA GLU A 76 -5.94 5.59 -14.18
C GLU A 76 -6.98 4.53 -14.57
N PRO A 77 -7.86 4.03 -13.67
CA PRO A 77 -8.88 3.06 -14.05
C PRO A 77 -9.85 3.60 -15.10
N SER A 78 -10.25 4.87 -14.96
CA SER A 78 -11.19 5.53 -15.87
C SER A 78 -10.55 5.76 -17.23
N ASP A 79 -9.31 6.24 -17.25
CA ASP A 79 -8.52 6.43 -18.47
C ASP A 79 -8.32 5.09 -19.19
N ARG A 80 -7.97 4.04 -18.45
CA ARG A 80 -7.70 2.72 -19.00
C ARG A 80 -8.91 2.11 -19.71
N ILE A 81 -10.11 2.26 -19.15
CA ILE A 81 -11.37 1.80 -19.77
C ILE A 81 -11.71 2.63 -21.01
N GLY A 82 -11.29 3.89 -21.06
CA GLY A 82 -11.46 4.78 -22.20
C GLY A 82 -10.54 4.48 -23.39
N GLU A 83 -9.54 3.60 -23.23
CA GLU A 83 -8.60 3.27 -24.30
C GLU A 83 -9.26 2.47 -25.45
N PRO A 84 -8.83 2.66 -26.71
CA PRO A 84 -9.50 2.09 -27.88
C PRO A 84 -9.62 0.56 -27.88
N ASP A 85 -8.73 -0.13 -27.17
CA ASP A 85 -8.76 -1.58 -27.03
C ASP A 85 -9.85 -2.07 -26.07
N LEU A 86 -10.29 -1.24 -25.12
CA LEU A 86 -11.31 -1.58 -24.11
C LEU A 86 -12.66 -0.88 -24.33
N VAL A 87 -12.70 0.17 -25.16
CA VAL A 87 -13.93 0.89 -25.50
C VAL A 87 -15.00 -0.08 -26.03
N ASN A 88 -16.22 0.04 -25.48
CA ASN A 88 -17.39 -0.83 -25.73
C ASN A 88 -17.24 -2.30 -25.28
N GLN A 89 -16.21 -2.63 -24.49
CA GLN A 89 -16.12 -3.94 -23.85
C GLN A 89 -16.75 -3.91 -22.46
N SER A 90 -17.41 -5.01 -22.08
CA SER A 90 -17.77 -5.25 -20.67
C SER A 90 -16.54 -5.75 -19.95
N VAL A 91 -15.90 -4.85 -19.20
CA VAL A 91 -14.70 -5.14 -18.42
C VAL A 91 -15.05 -5.08 -16.95
N ASP A 92 -14.75 -6.17 -16.23
CA ASP A 92 -14.85 -6.19 -14.77
C ASP A 92 -13.52 -5.67 -14.22
N VAL A 93 -13.57 -4.71 -13.30
CA VAL A 93 -12.35 -4.23 -12.62
C VAL A 93 -12.17 -5.07 -11.37
N ASN A 94 -11.04 -5.75 -11.26
CA ASN A 94 -10.68 -6.47 -10.04
C ASN A 94 -10.00 -5.48 -9.09
N GLY A 95 -10.61 -5.24 -7.94
CA GLY A 95 -10.11 -4.31 -6.92
C GLY A 95 -8.88 -4.82 -6.18
N GLU A 96 -7.80 -5.18 -6.86
CA GLU A 96 -6.75 -6.01 -6.25
C GLU A 96 -5.89 -5.31 -5.18
N ILE A 97 -5.90 -3.98 -5.10
CA ILE A 97 -5.09 -3.21 -4.14
C ILE A 97 -5.88 -2.95 -2.86
N SER A 98 -5.45 -3.58 -1.77
CA SER A 98 -6.11 -3.46 -0.47
C SER A 98 -5.48 -2.42 0.46
N ARG A 99 -4.22 -2.02 0.20
CA ARG A 99 -3.41 -1.18 1.08
C ARG A 99 -2.65 -0.12 0.30
N ILE A 100 -2.86 1.13 0.66
CA ILE A 100 -2.10 2.26 0.12
C ILE A 100 -1.39 3.03 1.22
N ALA A 101 -0.33 3.73 0.85
CA ALA A 101 0.35 4.70 1.70
C ALA A 101 0.39 6.05 0.98
N VAL A 102 0.14 7.12 1.74
CA VAL A 102 0.19 8.51 1.28
C VAL A 102 0.98 9.33 2.27
N SER A 103 1.57 10.44 1.85
CA SER A 103 2.22 11.36 2.77
C SER A 103 1.20 12.05 3.68
N GLU A 104 1.63 12.47 4.87
CA GLU A 104 0.80 13.33 5.73
C GLU A 104 0.41 14.64 5.02
N THR A 105 1.30 15.20 4.19
CA THR A 105 1.03 16.46 3.47
C THR A 105 -0.05 16.28 2.43
N LEU A 106 -0.08 15.15 1.73
CA LEU A 106 -1.14 14.81 0.80
C LEU A 106 -2.45 14.57 1.55
N TYR A 107 -2.43 13.75 2.59
CA TYR A 107 -3.62 13.41 3.38
C TYR A 107 -4.31 14.65 3.98
N MET A 108 -3.53 15.67 4.36
CA MET A 108 -4.06 16.92 4.93
C MET A 108 -4.72 17.84 3.91
N LYS A 109 -4.71 17.51 2.62
CA LYS A 109 -5.48 18.23 1.60
C LYS A 109 -6.92 17.72 1.60
N ASP A 110 -7.87 18.64 1.70
CA ASP A 110 -9.31 18.33 1.76
C ASP A 110 -9.78 17.42 0.61
N ASP A 111 -9.19 17.56 -0.58
CA ASP A 111 -9.60 16.81 -1.76
C ASP A 111 -9.25 15.32 -1.67
N VAL A 112 -8.14 14.95 -1.03
CA VAL A 112 -7.63 13.56 -1.00
C VAL A 112 -8.59 12.64 -0.28
N ILE A 113 -9.09 13.08 0.88
CA ILE A 113 -10.05 12.30 1.67
C ILE A 113 -11.40 12.20 0.92
N ARG A 114 -11.79 13.25 0.21
CA ARG A 114 -13.03 13.27 -0.61
C ARG A 114 -12.98 12.32 -1.79
N TRP A 115 -11.80 12.02 -2.34
CA TRP A 115 -11.62 11.09 -3.44
C TRP A 115 -11.66 9.62 -3.02
N LEU A 116 -11.48 9.29 -1.73
CA LEU A 116 -11.42 7.91 -1.24
C LEU A 116 -12.60 7.03 -1.64
N PRO A 117 -13.86 7.50 -1.61
CA PRO A 117 -14.96 6.67 -2.07
C PRO A 117 -14.97 6.42 -3.58
N GLY A 118 -14.52 7.41 -4.38
CA GLY A 118 -14.32 7.23 -5.81
C GLY A 118 -13.22 6.20 -6.10
N LEU A 119 -12.13 6.27 -5.35
CA LEU A 119 -11.04 5.30 -5.40
C LEU A 119 -11.53 3.87 -5.11
N ASN A 120 -12.42 3.72 -4.12
CA ASN A 120 -13.02 2.43 -3.74
C ASN A 120 -14.04 1.87 -4.72
N SER A 121 -14.39 2.63 -5.77
CA SER A 121 -15.17 2.11 -6.90
C SER A 121 -14.30 1.29 -7.85
N TRP A 122 -12.97 1.44 -7.77
CA TRP A 122 -11.99 0.80 -8.63
C TRP A 122 -11.09 -0.18 -7.89
N TRP A 123 -10.76 0.12 -6.63
CA TRP A 123 -9.82 -0.64 -5.81
C TRP A 123 -10.45 -1.08 -4.49
N ASP A 124 -10.09 -2.23 -3.93
CA ASP A 124 -10.60 -2.69 -2.63
C ASP A 124 -9.79 -2.11 -1.47
N VAL A 125 -9.51 -0.80 -1.47
CA VAL A 125 -8.65 -0.16 -0.46
C VAL A 125 -9.34 -0.16 0.89
N ILE A 126 -8.87 -1.02 1.79
CA ILE A 126 -9.38 -1.16 3.15
C ILE A 126 -8.43 -0.57 4.20
N VAL A 127 -7.17 -0.32 3.85
CA VAL A 127 -6.19 0.32 4.76
C VAL A 127 -5.44 1.44 4.05
N ILE A 128 -5.42 2.60 4.70
CA ILE A 128 -4.65 3.77 4.29
C ILE A 128 -3.62 4.07 5.37
N PHE A 129 -2.36 3.97 4.98
CA PHE A 129 -1.24 4.38 5.81
C PHE A 129 -0.89 5.85 5.54
N VAL A 130 -0.92 6.68 6.58
CA VAL A 130 -0.50 8.08 6.50
C VAL A 130 0.94 8.16 6.98
N VAL A 131 1.88 8.36 6.06
CA VAL A 131 3.31 8.40 6.35
C VAL A 131 3.68 9.77 6.93
N VAL A 132 4.11 9.76 8.19
CA VAL A 132 4.48 10.94 8.98
C VAL A 132 5.99 11.13 8.95
N GLY A 133 6.44 12.38 8.77
CA GLY A 133 7.86 12.72 8.78
C GLY A 133 8.56 12.36 7.47
N ALA A 134 9.59 11.51 7.55
CA ALA A 134 10.39 11.15 6.38
C ALA A 134 9.53 10.43 5.33
N GLN A 135 9.59 10.89 4.08
CA GLN A 135 8.81 10.33 2.97
C GLN A 135 9.68 9.42 2.10
N PRO A 136 9.09 8.40 1.45
CA PRO A 136 9.80 7.59 0.47
C PRO A 136 10.28 8.47 -0.69
N ASP A 137 11.59 8.49 -0.94
CA ASP A 137 12.16 9.20 -2.09
C ASP A 137 12.18 8.27 -3.33
N PRO A 138 11.39 8.56 -4.38
CA PRO A 138 11.36 7.75 -5.59
C PRO A 138 12.67 7.79 -6.38
N GLN A 139 13.48 8.84 -6.21
CA GLN A 139 14.72 9.05 -6.95
C GLN A 139 15.91 8.31 -6.33
N GLN A 140 15.81 7.90 -5.06
CA GLN A 140 16.85 7.11 -4.37
C GLN A 140 16.91 5.63 -4.78
N GLY A 141 16.33 5.32 -5.93
CA GLY A 141 16.32 3.99 -6.51
C GLY A 141 15.32 3.05 -5.83
N SER A 142 15.42 1.78 -6.23
CA SER A 142 14.46 0.75 -5.87
C SER A 142 14.63 0.28 -4.41
N CYS A 143 14.29 1.11 -3.42
CA CYS A 143 14.22 0.70 -2.02
C CYS A 143 12.79 0.25 -1.65
N ARG A 144 12.64 -0.91 -1.00
CA ARG A 144 11.40 -1.23 -0.26
C ARG A 144 11.52 -0.55 1.10
N TRP A 145 10.46 0.12 1.51
CA TRP A 145 10.36 0.76 2.82
C TRP A 145 9.53 -0.14 3.72
N GLU A 146 9.92 -0.23 4.98
CA GLU A 146 9.13 -0.90 6.00
C GLU A 146 8.33 0.16 6.77
N LEU A 147 7.05 -0.13 6.96
CA LEU A 147 6.17 0.70 7.78
C LEU A 147 6.42 0.37 9.25
N GLU A 148 6.56 1.40 10.07
CA GLU A 148 6.65 1.28 11.52
C GLU A 148 5.40 1.83 12.20
N GLY A 149 5.01 1.17 13.29
CA GLY A 149 3.81 1.54 14.05
C GLY A 149 2.52 1.08 13.36
N THR A 150 2.58 0.01 12.57
CA THR A 150 1.38 -0.58 11.94
C THR A 150 0.42 -1.15 12.99
N ASP A 151 0.92 -1.52 14.17
CA ASP A 151 0.20 -1.91 15.38
C ASP A 151 -0.20 -0.71 16.27
N GLY A 152 0.03 0.52 15.80
CA GLY A 152 -0.32 1.77 16.47
C GLY A 152 -1.80 2.13 16.37
N ARG A 153 -2.10 3.36 16.81
CA ARG A 153 -3.48 3.89 16.81
C ARG A 153 -4.05 3.93 15.39
N ALA A 154 -5.26 3.43 15.24
CA ALA A 154 -6.00 3.41 13.99
C ALA A 154 -7.35 4.12 14.14
N ILE A 155 -7.75 4.81 13.07
CA ILE A 155 -9.08 5.40 12.93
C ILE A 155 -9.85 4.50 11.97
N VAL A 156 -10.85 3.80 12.48
CA VAL A 156 -11.54 2.74 11.75
C VAL A 156 -12.98 3.15 11.48
N TRP A 157 -13.32 3.32 10.22
CA TRP A 157 -14.70 3.50 9.79
C TRP A 157 -15.40 2.15 9.71
N TYR A 158 -16.60 2.06 10.28
CA TYR A 158 -17.44 0.87 10.20
C TYR A 158 -18.71 1.16 9.42
N ARG A 159 -18.97 0.35 8.39
CA ARG A 159 -20.22 0.47 7.61
C ARG A 159 -21.46 0.27 8.44
N LYS A 160 -21.41 -0.65 9.42
CA LYS A 160 -22.57 -1.02 10.23
C LYS A 160 -23.07 0.12 11.12
N THR A 161 -22.15 0.90 11.68
CA THR A 161 -22.46 2.06 12.54
C THR A 161 -22.46 3.36 11.75
N GLN A 162 -21.89 3.36 10.53
CA GLN A 162 -21.62 4.55 9.72
C GLN A 162 -20.80 5.60 10.48
N ASP A 163 -19.92 5.15 11.36
CA ASP A 163 -19.12 6.02 12.24
C ASP A 163 -17.68 5.50 12.31
N PHE A 164 -16.79 6.39 12.73
CA PHE A 164 -15.41 6.08 13.06
C PHE A 164 -15.27 5.69 14.52
N GLU A 165 -14.48 4.65 14.77
CA GLU A 165 -14.00 4.29 16.08
C GLU A 165 -12.48 4.41 16.12
N VAL A 166 -11.96 4.95 17.22
CA VAL A 166 -10.53 5.02 17.46
C VAL A 166 -10.09 3.75 18.15
N GLN A 167 -9.29 2.94 17.47
CA GLN A 167 -8.63 1.79 18.07
C GLN A 167 -7.27 2.21 18.60
N GLN A 168 -7.04 1.96 19.89
CA GLN A 168 -5.74 2.18 20.50
C GLN A 168 -4.79 1.03 20.14
N GLY A 169 -3.58 1.39 19.75
CA GLY A 169 -2.52 0.45 19.43
C GLY A 169 -1.54 0.21 20.56
N THR A 170 -0.55 -0.62 20.31
CA THR A 170 0.56 -0.92 21.23
C THR A 170 1.72 0.06 21.08
N SER A 171 1.88 0.67 19.90
CA SER A 171 2.94 1.64 19.61
C SER A 171 2.40 3.07 19.51
N ASN A 172 3.07 4.03 20.16
CA ASN A 172 2.82 5.47 20.00
C ASN A 172 4.05 6.16 19.40
N ILE A 173 4.22 6.00 18.09
CA ILE A 173 5.36 6.56 17.34
C ILE A 173 5.05 7.97 16.82
N VAL A 174 3.76 8.27 16.60
CA VAL A 174 3.28 9.54 16.06
C VAL A 174 2.71 10.42 17.18
N GLU A 175 2.90 11.74 17.08
CA GLU A 175 2.40 12.70 18.06
C GLU A 175 0.87 12.72 18.16
N GLU A 176 0.36 12.82 19.39
CA GLU A 176 -1.08 12.79 19.69
C GLU A 176 -1.87 13.92 19.00
N ASP A 177 -1.28 15.10 18.85
CA ASP A 177 -1.94 16.22 18.18
C ASP A 177 -2.07 15.98 16.67
N LEU A 178 -1.13 15.27 16.05
CA LEU A 178 -1.22 14.89 14.64
C LEU A 178 -2.27 13.80 14.44
N HIS A 179 -2.32 12.80 15.33
CA HIS A 179 -3.39 11.81 15.35
C HIS A 179 -4.78 12.47 15.42
N ARG A 180 -4.96 13.45 16.30
CA ARG A 180 -6.23 14.19 16.43
C ARG A 180 -6.59 14.94 15.15
N LYS A 181 -5.62 15.55 14.47
CA LYS A 181 -5.86 16.24 13.18
C LYS A 181 -6.30 15.27 12.08
N ILE A 182 -5.61 14.14 11.94
CA ILE A 182 -5.98 13.09 10.97
C ILE A 182 -7.40 12.60 11.24
N GLU A 183 -7.75 12.33 12.51
CA GLU A 183 -9.09 11.91 12.90
C GLU A 183 -10.15 12.96 12.55
N GLN A 184 -9.92 14.23 12.89
CA GLN A 184 -10.86 15.32 12.60
C GLN A 184 -11.12 15.46 11.10
N LEU A 185 -10.08 15.37 10.27
CA LEU A 185 -10.21 15.46 8.82
C LEU A 185 -10.96 14.26 8.23
N ALA A 186 -10.68 13.05 8.72
CA ALA A 186 -11.39 11.84 8.31
C ALA A 186 -12.89 11.99 8.58
N ARG A 187 -13.26 12.35 9.82
CA ARG A 187 -14.66 12.53 10.22
C ARG A 187 -15.36 13.61 9.40
N ALA A 188 -14.75 14.79 9.28
CA ALA A 188 -15.35 15.92 8.58
C ALA A 188 -15.63 15.68 7.08
N ASN A 189 -14.79 14.89 6.41
CA ASN A 189 -14.91 14.69 4.96
C ASN A 189 -15.56 13.35 4.57
N LEU A 190 -15.60 12.36 5.47
CA LEU A 190 -16.13 11.03 5.17
C LEU A 190 -17.51 10.75 5.78
N GLU A 191 -17.93 11.44 6.84
CA GLU A 191 -19.28 11.28 7.42
C GLU A 191 -20.39 11.71 6.46
N GLU A 192 -20.11 12.67 5.57
CA GLU A 192 -21.08 13.15 4.56
C GLU A 192 -21.17 12.26 3.31
N GLN A 193 -20.22 11.33 3.14
CA GLN A 193 -20.08 10.54 1.91
C GLN A 193 -20.76 9.17 2.07
N GLN A 194 -21.93 9.00 1.45
CA GLN A 194 -22.66 7.71 1.39
C GLN A 194 -21.92 6.61 0.61
N SER A 195 -20.74 6.92 0.07
CA SER A 195 -20.10 6.25 -1.06
C SER A 195 -19.24 5.03 -0.67
N PHE A 196 -19.08 4.72 0.63
CA PHE A 196 -18.37 3.51 1.09
C PHE A 196 -19.25 2.25 1.17
N GLN A 197 -20.40 2.21 0.48
CA GLN A 197 -21.32 1.06 0.60
C GLN A 197 -20.74 -0.26 0.10
N SER A 198 -19.64 -0.27 -0.65
CA SER A 198 -18.98 -1.51 -1.07
C SER A 198 -18.15 -2.15 0.05
N LEU A 199 -17.57 -1.35 0.95
CA LEU A 199 -16.60 -1.84 1.94
C LEU A 199 -17.23 -2.10 3.31
N PRO A 200 -16.83 -3.17 4.02
CA PRO A 200 -17.27 -3.41 5.39
C PRO A 200 -16.62 -2.43 6.38
N THR A 201 -15.35 -2.09 6.16
CA THR A 201 -14.52 -1.24 7.02
C THR A 201 -13.45 -0.50 6.21
N LEU A 202 -13.02 0.66 6.70
CA LEU A 202 -11.85 1.39 6.21
C LEU A 202 -10.97 1.79 7.40
N GLU A 203 -9.70 1.43 7.37
CA GLU A 203 -8.72 1.76 8.40
C GLU A 203 -7.77 2.86 7.95
N ILE A 204 -7.57 3.87 8.78
CA ILE A 204 -6.60 4.95 8.56
C ILE A 204 -5.58 4.88 9.68
N ARG A 205 -4.31 4.67 9.31
CA ARG A 205 -3.21 4.39 10.25
C ARG A 205 -2.04 5.34 10.02
N PRO A 206 -1.77 6.28 10.96
CA PRO A 206 -0.55 7.06 10.92
C PRO A 206 0.66 6.18 11.25
N VAL A 207 1.68 6.23 10.40
CA VAL A 207 2.89 5.40 10.49
C VAL A 207 4.12 6.23 10.16
N THR A 208 5.28 5.74 10.56
CA THR A 208 6.57 6.21 10.04
C THR A 208 7.15 5.16 9.10
N ILE A 209 8.19 5.52 8.36
CA ILE A 209 8.90 4.57 7.51
C ILE A 209 10.34 4.41 7.98
N ASN A 210 10.84 3.19 7.82
CA ASN A 210 12.26 2.94 7.90
C ASN A 210 12.77 2.34 6.59
N ARG A 211 13.98 2.75 6.24
CA ARG A 211 14.68 2.19 5.10
C ARG A 211 15.28 0.85 5.54
N VAL A 212 14.91 -0.21 4.84
CA VAL A 212 15.64 -1.47 4.97
C VAL A 212 16.99 -1.27 4.30
N GLN A 213 18.05 -1.08 5.10
CA GLN A 213 19.41 -1.25 4.61
C GLN A 213 19.60 -2.75 4.34
N GLN A 214 19.40 -3.16 3.08
CA GLN A 214 19.68 -4.53 2.63
C GLN A 214 21.13 -4.66 2.16
#